data_AF-A0A940VIT5-F1
#
_entry.id   AF-A0A940VIT5-F1
#
_cell.length_a   1.000
_cell.length_b   1.000
_cell.length_c   1.000
_cell.angle_alpha   90.00
_cell.angle_beta   90.00
_cell.angle_gamma   90.00
#
_symmetry.space_group_name_H-M   'P 1'
#
loop_
_entity.id
_entity.type
_entity.pdbx_description
1 polymer ?
#
loop_
_entity_poly.entity_id
_entity_poly.type
_entity_poly.pdbx_seq_one_letter_code
_entity_poly.pdbx_strand_id
1 'polypeptide(L)' 'MATEKLEQRPKTLGELRRSRWGEDRVTGRSVRDEMRENLLDKLTRKASLFPGVIGYEETV' A
#
# COMPACT_ATOMS: atom_id res chain seq x y z
N MET A 1 -4.91 3.72 13.67
CA MET A 1 -5.61 2.49 14.10
C MET A 1 -5.30 1.39 13.10
N ALA A 2 -4.48 0.42 13.50
CA ALA A 2 -3.97 -0.67 12.67
C ALA A 2 -5.03 -1.78 12.50
N THR A 3 -6.14 -1.44 11.85
CA THR A 3 -7.23 -2.35 11.50
C THR A 3 -7.41 -2.47 9.98
N GLU A 4 -6.31 -2.51 9.23
CA GLU A 4 -6.27 -3.23 7.93
C GLU A 4 -5.91 -4.72 8.15
N LYS A 5 -6.29 -5.27 9.29
CA LYS A 5 -6.23 -6.71 9.54
C LYS A 5 -7.42 -7.37 8.83
N LEU A 6 -7.09 -8.29 7.92
CA LEU A 6 -7.89 -9.37 7.33
C LEU A 6 -8.47 -9.21 5.91
N GLU A 7 -7.80 -8.50 5.00
CA GLU A 7 -7.80 -9.03 3.62
C GLU A 7 -6.98 -10.34 3.66
N GLN A 8 -7.59 -11.49 3.34
CA GLN A 8 -6.86 -12.75 3.27
C GLN A 8 -5.72 -12.61 2.26
N ARG A 9 -4.49 -12.48 2.76
CA ARG A 9 -3.32 -12.43 1.90
C ARG A 9 -3.19 -13.78 1.19
N PRO A 10 -2.86 -13.77 -0.11
CA PRO A 10 -2.60 -15.01 -0.83
C PRO A 10 -1.49 -15.78 -0.11
N LYS A 11 -1.73 -17.08 0.12
CA LYS A 11 -0.80 -18.00 0.76
C LYS A 11 0.03 -18.77 -0.27
N THR A 12 -0.43 -18.81 -1.52
CA THR A 12 0.28 -19.46 -2.63
C THR A 12 0.56 -18.48 -3.77
N LEU A 13 1.56 -18.80 -4.60
CA LEU A 13 1.87 -18.00 -5.80
C LEU A 13 0.68 -17.97 -6.78
N GLY A 14 -0.05 -19.08 -6.89
CA GLY A 14 -1.25 -19.13 -7.72
C GLY A 14 -2.36 -18.20 -7.22
N GLU A 15 -2.55 -18.12 -5.91
CA GLU A 15 -3.48 -17.15 -5.30
C GLU A 15 -3.00 -15.71 -5.50
N LEU A 16 -1.69 -15.44 -5.38
CA LEU A 16 -1.13 -14.10 -5.61
C LEU A 16 -1.37 -13.64 -7.03
N ARG A 17 -1.13 -14.50 -8.02
CA ARG A 17 -1.38 -14.20 -9.44
C ARG A 17 -2.83 -13.89 -9.75
N ARG A 18 -3.78 -14.54 -9.08
CA ARG A 18 -5.23 -14.29 -9.24
C ARG A 18 -5.79 -13.20 -8.32
N SER A 19 -4.96 -12.65 -7.43
CA SER A 19 -5.37 -11.62 -6.49
C SER A 19 -5.39 -10.25 -7.14
N ARG A 20 -5.87 -9.26 -6.40
CA ARG A 20 -5.74 -7.84 -6.75
C ARG A 20 -4.29 -7.37 -6.93
N TRP A 21 -3.28 -8.15 -6.54
CA TRP A 21 -1.85 -7.87 -6.72
C TRP A 21 -1.21 -8.70 -7.84
N GLY A 22 -2.01 -9.34 -8.69
CA GLY A 22 -1.54 -10.16 -9.80
C GLY A 22 -0.80 -9.37 -10.88
N GLU A 23 -0.10 -10.11 -11.75
CA GLU A 23 0.79 -9.56 -12.79
C GLU A 23 0.10 -8.50 -13.66
N ASP A 24 -1.18 -8.65 -14.01
CA ASP A 24 -1.93 -7.65 -14.80
C ASP A 24 -1.96 -6.25 -14.19
N ARG A 25 -1.89 -6.14 -12.86
CA ARG A 25 -1.88 -4.84 -12.15
C ARG A 25 -0.47 -4.28 -12.01
N VAL A 26 0.52 -5.15 -11.81
CA VAL A 26 1.90 -4.72 -11.49
C VAL A 26 2.75 -4.56 -12.75
N THR A 27 2.40 -5.27 -13.82
CA THR A 27 3.09 -5.20 -15.11
C THR A 27 2.86 -3.84 -15.72
N GLY A 28 3.93 -3.04 -15.85
CA GLY A 28 3.88 -1.68 -16.37
C GLY A 28 3.76 -0.58 -15.31
N ARG A 29 3.55 -0.93 -14.03
CA ARG A 29 3.54 0.04 -12.92
C ARG A 29 4.92 0.07 -12.27
N SER A 30 5.56 1.25 -12.23
CA SER A 30 6.82 1.41 -11.51
C SER A 30 6.59 1.46 -10.00
N VAL A 31 7.60 1.09 -9.22
CA VAL A 31 7.57 1.25 -7.75
C VAL A 31 7.30 2.70 -7.36
N ARG A 32 7.81 3.67 -8.14
CA ARG A 32 7.58 5.10 -7.90
C ARG A 32 6.09 5.47 -8.05
N ASP A 33 5.46 4.98 -9.12
CA ASP A 33 4.04 5.24 -9.36
C ASP A 33 3.18 4.57 -8.30
N GLU A 34 3.58 3.38 -7.86
CA GLU A 34 2.96 2.72 -6.74
C GLU A 34 3.02 3.53 -5.45
N MET A 35 4.20 4.01 -5.08
CA MET A 35 4.37 4.84 -3.90
C MET A 35 3.56 6.14 -4.00
N ARG A 36 3.49 6.76 -5.18
CA ARG A 36 2.69 7.97 -5.41
C ARG A 36 1.21 7.69 -5.19
N GLU A 37 0.66 6.66 -5.81
CA GLU A 37 -0.76 6.31 -5.67
C GLU A 37 -1.10 5.99 -4.21
N ASN A 38 -0.26 5.20 -3.54
CA ASN A 38 -0.47 4.85 -2.13
C ASN A 38 -0.45 6.09 -1.23
N LEU A 39 0.45 7.05 -1.49
CA LEU A 39 0.51 8.30 -0.75
C LEU A 39 -0.74 9.17 -0.98
N LEU A 40 -1.17 9.32 -2.23
CA LEU A 40 -2.37 10.08 -2.58
C LEU A 40 -3.63 9.50 -1.92
N ASP A 41 -3.77 8.18 -1.90
CA ASP A 41 -4.89 7.51 -1.24
C ASP A 41 -4.87 7.77 0.28
N LYS A 42 -3.70 7.66 0.93
CA LYS A 42 -3.55 7.97 2.36
C LYS A 42 -3.87 9.44 2.68
N LEU A 43 -3.39 10.38 1.86
CA LEU A 43 -3.68 11.82 2.01
C LEU A 43 -5.18 12.09 1.89
N THR A 44 -5.83 11.51 0.87
CA THR A 44 -7.28 11.67 0.63
C THR A 44 -8.08 11.18 1.84
N ARG A 45 -7.67 10.05 2.43
CA ARG A 45 -8.31 9.46 3.61
C ARG A 45 -7.92 10.12 4.92
N LYS A 46 -7.02 11.13 4.90
CA LYS A 46 -6.41 11.75 6.10
C LYS A 46 -5.84 10.70 7.05
N ALA A 47 -5.28 9.63 6.50
CA ALA A 47 -4.63 8.57 7.26
C ALA A 47 -3.23 9.02 7.69
N SER A 48 -2.70 8.46 8.79
CA SER A 48 -1.30 8.65 9.15
C SER A 48 -0.40 8.13 8.02
N LEU A 49 0.47 9.01 7.50
CA LEU A 49 1.22 8.74 6.28
C LEU A 49 2.34 7.73 6.52
N PHE A 50 3.17 8.00 7.52
CA PHE A 50 4.35 7.20 7.88
C PHE A 50 4.40 6.90 9.38
N PRO A 51 3.47 6.07 9.89
CA PRO A 51 3.46 5.70 11.31
C PRO A 51 4.76 4.99 11.68
N GLY A 52 5.40 5.45 12.76
CA GLY A 52 6.68 4.91 13.25
C GLY A 52 7.92 5.59 12.68
N VAL A 53 7.79 6.52 11.74
CA VAL A 53 8.90 7.41 11.34
C VAL A 53 8.99 8.55 12.35
N ILE A 54 10.03 8.50 13.18
CA ILE A 54 10.26 9.51 14.23
C ILE A 54 10.52 10.88 13.59
N GLY A 55 9.88 11.92 14.13
CA GLY A 55 10.05 13.30 13.67
C GLY A 55 9.32 13.63 12.37
N TYR A 56 8.64 12.67 11.70
CA TYR A 56 7.86 12.99 10.51
C TYR A 56 6.76 14.00 10.81
N GLU A 57 5.94 13.75 11.83
CA GLU A 57 4.84 14.66 12.20
C GLU A 57 5.34 16.00 12.80
N GLU A 58 6.63 16.13 13.10
CA GLU A 58 7.21 17.29 13.78
C GLU A 58 8.00 18.21 12.85
N THR A 59 8.42 17.72 11.67
CA THR A 59 9.40 18.41 10.81
C THR A 59 8.84 18.87 9.47
N VAL A 60 7.60 18.52 9.12
CA VAL A 60 6.91 18.94 7.89
C VAL A 60 5.63 19.70 8.14
#